data_AF-A0A7K7X5T7-F1
#
_entry.id   AF-A0A7K7X5T7-F1
#
_cell.length_a   1.000
_cell.length_b   1.000
_cell.length_c   1.000
_cell.angle_alpha   90.00
_cell.angle_beta   90.00
_cell.angle_gamma   90.00
#
_symmetry.space_group_name_H-M   'P 1'
#
loop_
_entity.id
_entity.type
_entity.pdbx_description
1 polymer ?
#
loop_
_entity_poly.entity_id
_entity_poly.type
_entity_poly.pdbx_seq_one_letter_code
_entity_poly.pdbx_strand_id
1 'polypeptide(L)'
;PQLLLCLFTFAMVPVPEAKDQSKAAKGRRRGLARPPTAPPALAWAPDEPYSSMAEYEHSIQDMVRQLRNGSEPGDTKCQVNLRLWRSNRRSLSPWAYRINHDATRIPADIPEARCLCTGCINPFTMQEDRTMASIPIYSRLPVRRLLCPAAAEAGHRPSGKKKCLKKYQMVMETIAVGCTCIF
;
A
#
# COMPACT_ATOMS: atom_id res chain seq x y z
N PRO A 1 44.35 53.51 12.19
CA PRO A 1 43.57 52.34 11.70
C PRO A 1 42.92 51.60 12.88
N GLN A 2 41.70 52.01 13.24
CA GLN A 2 40.93 51.53 14.39
C GLN A 2 40.03 50.35 13.98
N LEU A 3 40.12 49.24 14.72
CA LEU A 3 39.23 48.08 14.63
C LEU A 3 37.80 48.46 15.07
N LEU A 4 36.81 48.22 14.21
CA LEU A 4 35.39 48.22 14.59
C LEU A 4 35.01 46.85 15.18
N LEU A 5 34.63 46.82 16.46
CA LEU A 5 33.95 45.71 17.11
C LEU A 5 32.44 45.86 16.92
N CYS A 6 31.82 44.91 16.21
CA CYS A 6 30.37 44.78 16.07
C CYS A 6 29.79 44.18 17.37
N LEU A 7 29.02 44.97 18.12
CA LEU A 7 28.19 44.47 19.22
C LEU A 7 26.78 44.18 18.69
N PHE A 8 26.44 42.90 18.54
CA PHE A 8 25.06 42.46 18.32
C PHE A 8 24.36 42.36 19.68
N THR A 9 23.41 43.26 19.94
CA THR A 9 22.52 43.20 21.11
C THR A 9 21.38 42.22 20.84
N PHE A 10 21.35 41.11 21.57
CA PHE A 10 20.18 40.21 21.60
C PHE A 10 19.10 40.82 22.50
N ALA A 11 17.99 41.27 21.90
CA ALA A 11 16.79 41.63 22.65
C ALA A 11 16.02 40.35 23.01
N MET A 12 16.03 39.99 24.30
CA MET A 12 15.20 38.92 24.84
C MET A 12 13.76 39.44 24.98
N VAL A 13 12.83 38.89 24.20
CA VAL A 13 11.39 39.14 24.34
C VAL A 13 10.86 38.29 25.50
N PRO A 14 10.28 38.86 26.57
CA PRO A 14 9.70 38.09 27.65
C PRO A 14 8.35 37.50 27.23
N VAL A 15 8.19 36.19 27.39
CA VAL A 15 6.92 35.46 27.25
C VAL A 15 6.09 35.68 28.53
N PRO A 16 4.81 36.11 28.46
CA PRO A 16 3.99 36.23 29.65
C PRO A 16 3.48 34.85 30.15
N GLU A 17 3.75 34.55 31.42
CA GLU A 17 3.20 33.42 32.17
C GLU A 17 1.67 33.52 32.30
N ALA A 18 0.96 32.46 31.93
CA ALA A 18 -0.47 32.31 32.18
C ALA A 18 -0.72 31.94 33.65
N LYS A 19 -1.37 32.84 34.39
CA LYS A 19 -1.70 32.71 35.81
C LYS A 19 -3.04 31.97 35.98
N ASP A 20 -3.00 30.74 36.48
CA ASP A 20 -4.19 29.97 36.89
C ASP A 20 -4.85 30.63 38.12
N GLN A 21 -6.09 31.09 37.99
CA GLN A 21 -6.92 31.57 39.10
C GLN A 21 -8.07 30.59 39.35
N SER A 22 -7.82 29.60 40.20
CA SER A 22 -8.87 28.77 40.77
C SER A 22 -9.65 29.53 41.86
N LYS A 23 -10.85 30.05 41.53
CA LYS A 23 -11.82 30.55 42.52
C LYS A 23 -12.92 29.49 42.75
N ALA A 24 -12.93 28.93 43.96
CA ALA A 24 -13.98 28.06 44.45
C ALA A 24 -15.28 28.85 44.71
N ALA A 25 -16.39 28.44 44.07
CA ALA A 25 -17.73 28.87 44.43
C ALA A 25 -18.59 27.65 44.74
N LYS A 26 -19.09 27.59 45.97
CA LYS A 26 -19.87 26.50 46.56
C LYS A 26 -21.33 26.62 46.12
N GLY A 27 -21.76 25.75 45.20
CA GLY A 27 -23.14 25.67 44.71
C GLY A 27 -23.70 24.24 44.84
N ARG A 28 -24.67 24.06 45.75
CA ARG A 28 -25.35 22.78 46.04
C ARG A 28 -26.52 22.58 45.06
N ARG A 29 -26.44 21.62 44.13
CA ARG A 29 -27.63 20.98 43.52
C ARG A 29 -27.39 19.48 43.29
N ARG A 30 -28.37 18.69 43.72
CA ARG A 30 -28.45 17.23 43.61
C ARG A 30 -28.68 16.83 42.15
N GLY A 31 -28.00 15.79 41.67
CA GLY A 31 -28.25 15.18 40.37
C GLY A 31 -27.36 13.96 40.10
N LEU A 32 -27.98 12.79 40.17
CA LEU A 32 -27.62 11.45 39.68
C LEU A 32 -26.16 11.16 39.26
N ALA A 33 -25.50 10.27 40.00
CA ALA A 33 -24.16 9.76 39.69
C ALA A 33 -24.14 9.02 38.35
N ARG A 34 -23.31 9.49 37.41
CA ARG A 34 -22.95 8.80 36.18
C ARG A 34 -21.68 7.99 36.47
N PRO A 35 -21.63 6.67 36.22
CA PRO A 35 -20.44 5.88 36.47
C PRO A 35 -19.30 6.31 35.53
N PRO A 36 -18.03 6.13 35.94
CA PRO A 36 -16.88 6.60 35.17
C PRO A 36 -16.83 5.91 33.81
N THR A 37 -16.83 6.72 32.75
CA THR A 37 -16.64 6.29 31.38
C THR A 37 -15.32 5.52 31.28
N ALA A 38 -15.39 4.25 30.88
CA ALA A 38 -14.21 3.48 30.54
C ALA A 38 -13.38 4.23 29.48
N PRO A 39 -12.04 4.15 29.51
CA PRO A 39 -11.22 4.68 28.43
C PRO A 39 -11.65 3.99 27.12
N PRO A 40 -11.60 4.67 25.96
CA PRO A 40 -11.88 4.01 24.70
C PRO A 40 -10.86 2.89 24.53
N ALA A 41 -11.32 1.66 24.74
CA ALA A 41 -10.56 0.50 24.33
C ALA A 41 -10.32 0.67 22.83
N LEU A 42 -9.07 0.85 22.43
CA LEU A 42 -8.60 0.48 21.09
C LEU A 42 -8.68 -1.04 20.98
N ALA A 43 -9.88 -1.58 21.14
CA ALA A 43 -10.20 -2.94 20.81
C ALA A 43 -10.21 -2.95 19.29
N TRP A 44 -9.12 -3.44 18.71
CA TRP A 44 -9.16 -3.96 17.36
C TRP A 44 -10.26 -5.01 17.36
N ALA A 45 -11.42 -4.64 16.85
CA ALA A 45 -12.54 -5.55 16.68
C ALA A 45 -12.02 -6.74 15.84
N PRO A 46 -12.23 -7.99 16.27
CA PRO A 46 -11.89 -9.15 15.46
C PRO A 46 -12.66 -9.09 14.14
N ASP A 47 -11.90 -9.06 13.05
CA ASP A 47 -12.26 -9.31 11.65
C ASP A 47 -13.75 -9.14 11.28
N GLU A 48 -14.07 -7.98 10.68
CA GLU A 48 -15.03 -7.98 9.57
C GLU A 48 -14.63 -9.11 8.60
N PRO A 49 -15.55 -10.01 8.20
CA PRO A 49 -15.22 -11.13 7.33
C PRO A 49 -14.72 -10.57 6.00
N TYR A 50 -13.40 -10.50 5.91
CA TYR A 50 -12.58 -10.17 4.75
C TYR A 50 -13.37 -10.40 3.45
N SER A 51 -13.87 -9.29 2.91
CA SER A 51 -14.61 -9.10 1.64
C SER A 51 -15.02 -10.36 0.88
N SER A 52 -16.31 -10.49 0.59
CA SER A 52 -16.83 -11.56 -0.28
C SER A 52 -15.99 -11.71 -1.57
N MET A 53 -15.87 -12.92 -2.12
CA MET A 53 -15.09 -13.15 -3.34
C MET A 53 -15.48 -12.23 -4.51
N ALA A 54 -16.74 -11.81 -4.56
CA ALA A 54 -17.24 -10.86 -5.55
C ALA A 54 -16.69 -9.43 -5.33
N GLU A 55 -16.61 -8.98 -4.08
CA GLU A 55 -16.05 -7.68 -3.73
C GLU A 55 -14.53 -7.63 -3.97
N TYR A 56 -13.83 -8.72 -3.64
CA TYR A 56 -12.42 -8.88 -3.98
C TYR A 56 -12.20 -8.79 -5.51
N GLU A 57 -12.99 -9.55 -6.29
CA GLU A 57 -12.89 -9.52 -7.75
C GLU A 57 -13.17 -8.12 -8.32
N HIS A 58 -14.19 -7.43 -7.80
CA HIS A 58 -14.51 -6.05 -8.17
C HIS A 58 -13.37 -5.08 -7.83
N SER A 59 -12.77 -5.21 -6.64
CA SER A 59 -11.63 -4.39 -6.21
C SER A 59 -10.42 -4.56 -7.13
N ILE A 60 -10.06 -5.81 -7.48
CA ILE A 60 -8.96 -6.09 -8.42
C ILE A 60 -9.27 -5.51 -9.80
N GLN A 61 -10.49 -5.69 -10.30
CA GLN A 61 -10.90 -5.16 -11.61
C GLN A 61 -10.83 -3.62 -11.66
N ASP A 62 -11.23 -2.94 -10.58
CA ASP A 62 -11.12 -1.49 -10.51
C ASP A 62 -9.66 -1.03 -10.54
N MET A 63 -8.78 -1.70 -9.79
CA MET A 63 -7.35 -1.42 -9.84
C MET A 63 -6.77 -1.63 -11.24
N VAL A 64 -7.12 -2.72 -11.92
CA VAL A 64 -6.70 -3.00 -13.31
C VAL A 64 -7.19 -1.89 -14.26
N ARG A 65 -8.43 -1.44 -14.10
CA ARG A 65 -9.01 -0.36 -14.92
C ARG A 65 -8.25 0.95 -14.71
N GLN A 66 -7.97 1.33 -13.47
CA GLN A 66 -7.18 2.52 -13.16
C GLN A 66 -5.77 2.45 -13.77
N LEU A 67 -5.12 1.29 -13.72
CA LEU A 67 -3.80 1.08 -14.31
C LEU A 67 -3.80 1.15 -15.84
N ARG A 68 -4.83 0.60 -16.50
CA ARG A 68 -4.98 0.68 -17.96
C ARG A 68 -5.31 2.08 -18.45
N ASN A 69 -6.11 2.83 -17.68
CA ASN A 69 -6.54 4.17 -18.02
C ASN A 69 -5.53 5.26 -17.63
N GLY A 70 -4.49 4.90 -16.86
CA GLY A 70 -3.44 5.82 -16.47
C GLY A 70 -2.68 6.34 -17.70
N SER A 71 -2.65 7.66 -17.88
CA SER A 71 -1.86 8.34 -18.91
C SER A 71 -0.36 8.35 -18.63
N GLU A 72 0.06 7.85 -17.47
CA GLU A 72 1.45 7.79 -17.08
C GLU A 72 2.17 6.76 -17.95
N PRO A 73 3.29 7.11 -18.61
CA PRO A 73 4.12 6.11 -19.28
C PRO A 73 4.38 4.98 -18.30
N GLY A 74 4.43 3.74 -18.78
CA GLY A 74 4.89 2.60 -17.99
C GLY A 74 6.32 2.87 -17.54
N ASP A 75 6.47 3.62 -16.46
CA ASP A 75 7.69 4.31 -16.13
C ASP A 75 8.64 3.28 -15.54
N THR A 76 9.56 2.86 -16.41
CA THR A 76 10.63 1.90 -16.21
C THR A 76 11.83 2.50 -15.50
N LYS A 77 11.77 3.79 -15.14
CA LYS A 77 12.92 4.48 -14.59
C LYS A 77 12.99 4.31 -13.07
N CYS A 78 14.18 3.96 -12.60
CA CYS A 78 14.52 3.96 -11.18
C CYS A 78 14.58 5.41 -10.66
N GLN A 79 13.43 5.96 -10.27
CA GLN A 79 13.30 7.31 -9.71
C GLN A 79 12.18 7.39 -8.67
N VAL A 80 12.38 8.28 -7.69
CA VAL A 80 11.36 8.65 -6.72
C VAL A 80 10.70 9.95 -7.17
N ASN A 81 9.37 9.99 -7.10
CA ASN A 81 8.60 11.21 -7.30
C ASN A 81 7.92 11.62 -5.99
N LEU A 82 8.53 12.58 -5.29
CA LEU A 82 8.01 13.09 -4.01
C LEU A 82 6.71 13.90 -4.14
N ARG A 83 6.35 14.35 -5.34
CA ARG A 83 5.11 15.13 -5.58
C ARG A 83 3.89 14.23 -5.74
N LEU A 84 4.09 12.95 -6.07
CA LEU A 84 3.00 11.98 -6.22
C LEU A 84 2.65 11.35 -4.89
N TRP A 85 1.36 11.28 -4.52
CA TRP A 85 0.94 10.63 -3.28
C TRP A 85 0.93 9.09 -3.32
N ARG A 86 1.36 8.50 -4.44
CA ARG A 86 1.32 7.05 -4.68
C ARG A 86 2.53 6.36 -4.05
N SER A 87 2.28 5.39 -3.18
CA SER A 87 3.32 4.64 -2.45
C SER A 87 4.38 4.03 -3.37
N ASN A 88 3.97 3.51 -4.53
CA ASN A 88 4.86 2.85 -5.48
C ASN A 88 5.90 3.78 -6.14
N ARG A 89 5.67 5.10 -6.11
CA ARG A 89 6.59 6.13 -6.63
C ARG A 89 7.33 6.90 -5.54
N ARG A 90 6.89 6.80 -4.28
CA ARG A 90 7.51 7.45 -3.11
C ARG A 90 8.43 6.54 -2.31
N SER A 91 8.34 5.23 -2.51
CA SER A 91 9.23 4.25 -1.88
C SER A 91 10.70 4.45 -2.29
N LEU A 92 11.64 4.16 -1.39
CA LEU A 92 13.07 4.07 -1.74
C LEU A 92 13.35 2.92 -2.71
N SER A 93 12.49 1.91 -2.73
CA SER A 93 12.48 0.82 -3.70
C SER A 93 11.23 0.95 -4.59
N PRO A 94 11.19 1.90 -5.54
CA PRO A 94 10.00 2.17 -6.33
C PRO A 94 9.63 0.99 -7.24
N TRP A 95 8.34 0.83 -7.53
CA TRP A 95 7.82 -0.23 -8.40
C TRP A 95 6.76 0.27 -9.38
N ALA A 96 6.66 -0.42 -10.51
CA ALA A 96 5.54 -0.31 -11.43
C ALA A 96 4.68 -1.57 -11.38
N TYR A 97 3.41 -1.45 -11.70
CA TYR A 97 2.54 -2.61 -11.86
C TYR A 97 2.54 -3.07 -13.31
N ARG A 98 2.72 -4.37 -13.51
CA ARG A 98 2.47 -5.07 -14.77
C ARG A 98 1.18 -5.87 -14.63
N ILE A 99 0.32 -5.84 -15.63
CA ILE A 99 -0.87 -6.70 -15.64
C ILE A 99 -0.45 -8.13 -15.97
N ASN A 100 -0.59 -9.03 -14.99
CA ASN A 100 -0.43 -10.47 -15.14
C ASN A 100 -1.77 -11.06 -15.60
N HIS A 101 -1.88 -11.34 -16.89
CA HIS A 101 -3.06 -11.91 -17.53
C HIS A 101 -2.98 -13.43 -17.61
N ASP A 102 -4.00 -14.12 -17.10
CA ASP A 102 -4.17 -15.58 -17.22
C ASP A 102 -5.66 -15.89 -17.53
N ALA A 103 -5.94 -16.34 -18.76
CA ALA A 103 -7.29 -16.67 -19.21
C ALA A 103 -7.90 -17.89 -18.49
N THR A 104 -7.11 -18.66 -17.76
CA THR A 104 -7.55 -19.84 -16.99
C THR A 104 -7.84 -19.53 -15.52
N ARG A 105 -7.71 -18.26 -15.12
CA ARG A 105 -7.87 -17.79 -13.74
C ARG A 105 -8.95 -16.71 -13.64
N ILE A 106 -9.62 -16.62 -12.49
CA ILE A 106 -10.48 -15.50 -12.13
C ILE A 106 -10.02 -14.90 -10.78
N PRO A 107 -9.74 -13.58 -10.71
CA PRO A 107 -9.70 -12.63 -11.83
C PRO A 107 -8.58 -12.96 -12.84
N ALA A 108 -8.86 -12.75 -14.13
CA ALA A 108 -7.91 -13.06 -15.20
C ALA A 108 -6.71 -12.12 -15.16
N ASP A 109 -6.98 -10.82 -14.95
CA ASP A 109 -5.98 -9.77 -14.83
C ASP A 109 -5.68 -9.51 -13.35
N ILE A 110 -4.41 -9.67 -12.95
CA ILE A 110 -3.93 -9.27 -11.62
C ILE A 110 -2.77 -8.29 -11.76
N PRO A 111 -2.80 -7.13 -11.08
CA PRO A 111 -1.66 -6.23 -11.00
C PRO A 111 -0.50 -6.85 -10.21
N GLU A 112 0.64 -7.05 -10.84
CA GLU A 112 1.86 -7.57 -10.23
C GLU A 112 2.94 -6.49 -10.19
N ALA A 113 3.51 -6.24 -9.01
CA ALA A 113 4.58 -5.28 -8.83
C ALA A 113 5.90 -5.75 -9.46
N ARG A 114 6.62 -4.80 -10.07
CA ARG A 114 7.97 -4.95 -10.60
C ARG A 114 8.85 -3.82 -10.11
N CYS A 115 9.92 -4.17 -9.42
CA CYS A 115 10.88 -3.19 -8.92
C CYS A 115 11.55 -2.48 -10.10
N LEU A 116 11.66 -1.16 -10.00
CA LEU A 116 12.27 -0.33 -11.05
C LEU A 116 13.77 -0.20 -10.87
N CYS A 117 14.24 -0.38 -9.63
CA CYS A 117 15.64 -0.31 -9.26
C CYS A 117 16.17 -1.72 -8.98
N THR A 118 17.47 -1.88 -9.17
CA THR A 118 18.23 -3.04 -8.67
C THR A 118 18.68 -2.80 -7.23
N GLY A 119 19.20 -1.59 -6.96
CA GLY A 119 19.49 -1.08 -5.64
C GLY A 119 18.32 -0.31 -5.04
N CYS A 120 18.59 0.58 -4.10
CA CYS A 120 17.57 1.46 -3.51
C CYS A 120 17.90 2.92 -3.78
N ILE A 121 16.89 3.78 -3.83
CA ILE A 121 17.08 5.22 -3.94
C ILE A 121 17.53 5.76 -2.58
N ASN A 122 18.68 6.42 -2.56
CA ASN A 122 19.16 7.14 -1.40
C ASN A 122 18.34 8.44 -1.23
N PRO A 123 17.72 8.68 -0.06
CA PRO A 123 16.83 9.82 0.14
C PRO A 123 17.54 11.17 0.15
N PHE A 124 18.86 11.21 0.35
CA PHE A 124 19.66 12.43 0.37
C PHE A 124 20.20 12.80 -1.01
N THR A 125 20.67 11.81 -1.77
CA THR A 125 21.25 12.05 -3.11
C THR A 125 20.23 11.91 -4.24
N MET A 126 19.08 11.27 -3.98
CA MET A 126 18.08 10.89 -4.99
C MET A 126 18.63 9.99 -6.10
N GLN A 127 19.71 9.26 -5.82
CA GLN A 127 20.36 8.32 -6.74
C GLN A 127 20.23 6.89 -6.26
N GLU A 128 20.33 5.94 -7.18
CA GLU A 128 20.36 4.51 -6.87
C GLU A 128 21.67 4.16 -6.15
N ASP A 129 21.54 3.68 -4.91
CA ASP A 129 22.58 3.05 -4.12
C ASP A 129 22.49 1.52 -4.30
N ARG A 130 23.52 0.93 -4.91
CA ARG A 130 23.61 -0.50 -5.22
C ARG A 130 24.28 -1.32 -4.11
N THR A 131 24.61 -0.70 -2.98
CA THR A 131 25.01 -1.43 -1.77
C THR A 131 23.81 -2.05 -1.05
N MET A 132 22.60 -1.60 -1.39
CA MET A 132 21.32 -2.15 -0.97
C MET A 132 20.63 -2.82 -2.17
N ALA A 133 19.56 -3.57 -1.93
CA ALA A 133 18.78 -4.23 -2.97
C ALA A 133 17.27 -3.93 -2.87
N SER A 134 16.66 -3.61 -4.01
CA SER A 134 15.20 -3.57 -4.14
C SER A 134 14.68 -4.97 -4.44
N ILE A 135 13.91 -5.56 -3.53
CA ILE A 135 13.33 -6.89 -3.69
C ILE A 135 11.79 -6.84 -3.70
N PRO A 136 11.12 -7.68 -4.50
CA PRO A 136 9.67 -7.75 -4.51
C PRO A 136 9.13 -8.34 -3.19
N ILE A 137 8.03 -7.79 -2.71
CA ILE A 137 7.25 -8.31 -1.58
C ILE A 137 6.06 -9.07 -2.14
N TYR A 138 5.83 -10.27 -1.62
CA TYR A 138 4.77 -11.16 -2.09
C TYR A 138 3.62 -11.27 -1.09
N SER A 139 2.40 -11.41 -1.59
CA SER A 139 1.21 -11.76 -0.82
C SER A 139 0.47 -12.94 -1.44
N ARG A 140 -0.33 -13.64 -0.63
CA ARG A 140 -1.19 -14.76 -1.09
C ARG A 140 -2.58 -14.24 -1.43
N LEU A 141 -2.95 -14.31 -2.70
CA LEU A 141 -4.24 -13.84 -3.22
C LEU A 141 -5.15 -15.04 -3.56
N PRO A 142 -6.43 -15.02 -3.15
CA PRO A 142 -7.38 -16.07 -3.52
C PRO A 142 -7.80 -15.92 -4.99
N VAL A 143 -7.74 -17.00 -5.74
CA VAL A 143 -8.14 -17.02 -7.15
C VAL A 143 -8.87 -18.31 -7.51
N ARG A 144 -9.69 -18.25 -8.55
CA ARG A 144 -10.37 -19.42 -9.12
C ARG A 144 -9.63 -19.90 -10.35
N ARG A 145 -9.00 -21.08 -10.31
CA ARG A 145 -8.34 -21.69 -11.47
C ARG A 145 -9.20 -22.74 -12.16
N LEU A 146 -9.16 -22.74 -13.48
CA LEU A 146 -9.78 -23.75 -14.31
C LEU A 146 -8.89 -25.01 -14.33
N LEU A 147 -9.40 -26.13 -13.80
CA LEU A 147 -8.63 -27.38 -13.70
C LEU A 147 -8.38 -28.06 -15.05
N CYS A 148 -9.18 -27.74 -16.06
CA CYS A 148 -9.06 -28.26 -17.41
C CYS A 148 -9.26 -27.13 -18.43
N PRO A 149 -8.19 -26.42 -18.81
CA PRO A 149 -8.23 -25.63 -20.03
C PRO A 149 -8.49 -26.59 -21.18
N ALA A 150 -9.59 -26.40 -21.91
CA ALA A 150 -9.81 -27.15 -23.14
C ALA A 150 -8.59 -26.91 -24.03
N ALA A 151 -7.91 -27.98 -24.45
CA ALA A 151 -6.71 -27.90 -25.28
C ALA A 151 -6.99 -26.95 -26.45
N ALA A 152 -6.28 -25.83 -26.49
CA ALA A 152 -6.33 -24.91 -27.61
C ALA A 152 -5.86 -25.68 -28.84
N GLU A 153 -6.78 -25.91 -29.77
CA GLU A 153 -6.58 -26.26 -31.18
C GLU A 153 -5.25 -26.94 -31.55
N ALA A 154 -4.96 -28.08 -30.95
CA ALA A 154 -4.04 -29.04 -31.55
C ALA A 154 -4.89 -30.02 -32.36
N GLY A 155 -4.91 -29.82 -33.68
CA GLY A 155 -5.58 -30.69 -34.63
C GLY A 155 -5.01 -32.10 -34.58
N HIS A 156 -5.54 -32.94 -33.71
CA HIS A 156 -5.63 -34.39 -33.88
C HIS A 156 -6.57 -34.95 -32.83
N ARG A 157 -7.63 -35.65 -33.26
CA ARG A 157 -8.52 -36.39 -32.38
C ARG A 157 -7.80 -37.66 -31.91
N PRO A 158 -7.71 -37.94 -30.60
CA PRO A 158 -7.79 -39.30 -30.10
C PRO A 158 -9.18 -39.51 -29.52
N SER A 159 -9.86 -40.50 -30.10
CA SER A 159 -11.07 -41.14 -29.59
C SER A 159 -11.00 -41.35 -28.07
N GLY A 160 -12.04 -40.95 -27.33
CA GLY A 160 -12.30 -41.46 -25.97
C GLY A 160 -11.96 -40.57 -24.75
N LYS A 161 -11.61 -39.29 -24.90
CA LYS A 161 -11.38 -38.42 -23.72
C LYS A 161 -12.69 -37.92 -23.11
N LYS A 162 -12.97 -38.30 -21.86
CA LYS A 162 -14.07 -37.76 -21.02
C LYS A 162 -14.08 -36.22 -21.16
N LYS A 163 -15.23 -35.61 -21.49
CA LYS A 163 -15.39 -34.15 -21.49
C LYS A 163 -14.88 -33.62 -20.15
N CYS A 164 -13.72 -32.97 -20.13
CA CYS A 164 -13.29 -32.39 -18.87
C CYS A 164 -14.20 -31.20 -18.57
N LEU A 165 -14.97 -31.34 -17.49
CA LEU A 165 -15.90 -30.32 -17.05
C LEU A 165 -15.10 -29.08 -16.66
N LYS A 166 -15.53 -27.90 -17.15
CA LYS A 166 -14.95 -26.62 -16.74
C LYS A 166 -15.28 -26.38 -15.27
N LYS A 167 -14.42 -26.89 -14.38
CA LYS A 167 -14.53 -26.73 -12.93
C LYS A 167 -13.47 -25.75 -12.47
N TYR A 168 -13.93 -24.69 -11.81
CA TYR A 168 -13.07 -23.75 -11.11
C TYR A 168 -12.80 -24.24 -9.70
N GLN A 169 -11.54 -24.14 -9.27
CA GLN A 169 -11.12 -24.43 -7.90
C GLN A 169 -10.49 -23.18 -7.29
N MET A 170 -10.83 -22.92 -6.04
CA MET A 170 -10.18 -21.89 -5.23
C MET A 170 -8.76 -22.32 -4.88
N VAL A 171 -7.78 -21.49 -5.22
CA VAL A 171 -6.36 -21.69 -4.92
C VAL A 171 -5.77 -20.35 -4.46
N MET A 172 -4.76 -20.41 -3.59
CA MET A 172 -3.99 -19.22 -3.19
C MET A 172 -2.79 -19.07 -4.13
N GLU A 173 -2.67 -17.94 -4.81
CA GLU A 173 -1.53 -17.62 -5.66
C GLU A 173 -0.63 -16.58 -4.99
N THR A 174 0.68 -16.70 -5.22
CA THR A 174 1.68 -15.77 -4.68
C THR A 174 1.93 -14.67 -5.71
N ILE A 175 1.59 -13.42 -5.39
CA ILE A 175 1.67 -12.27 -6.29
C ILE A 175 2.52 -11.18 -5.64
N ALA A 176 3.42 -10.56 -6.43
CA ALA A 176 4.18 -9.41 -5.95
C ALA A 176 3.27 -8.19 -5.82
N VAL A 177 3.20 -7.60 -4.62
CA VAL A 177 2.33 -6.45 -4.30
C VAL A 177 3.09 -5.13 -4.17
N GLY A 178 4.41 -5.19 -4.02
CA GLY A 178 5.27 -4.02 -3.96
C GLY A 178 6.74 -4.42 -3.95
N CYS A 179 7.62 -3.46 -3.67
CA CYS A 179 9.04 -3.70 -3.45
C CYS A 179 9.51 -3.06 -2.14
N THR A 180 10.47 -3.69 -1.48
CA THR A 180 11.14 -3.17 -0.29
C THR A 180 12.64 -3.04 -0.52
N CYS A 181 13.27 -2.16 0.23
CA CYS A 181 14.71 -2.00 0.27
C CYS A 181 15.30 -2.87 1.39
N ILE A 182 16.36 -3.62 1.09
CA ILE A 182 17.12 -4.42 2.07
C ILE A 182 18.63 -4.15 1.91
N PHE A 183 19.40 -4.40 2.97
CA PHE A 183 20.85 -4.31 2.98
C PHE A 183 21.52 -5.60 2.50
#